data_AF-A0A1F5AXT3-F1
#
_entry.id   AF-A0A1F5AXT3-F1
#
_cell.length_a   1.000
_cell.length_b   1.000
_cell.length_c   1.000
_cell.angle_alpha   90.00
_cell.angle_beta   90.00
_cell.angle_gamma   90.00
#
_symmetry.space_group_name_H-M   'P 1'
#
loop_
_entity.id
_entity.type
_entity.pdbx_description
1 polymer ?
#
loop_
_entity_poly.entity_id
_entity_poly.type
_entity_poly.pdbx_seq_one_letter_code
_entity_poly.pdbx_strand_id
1 'polypeptide(L)'
;MLKALRSVAKPLVALLLALVLAGCATFDFAPEDSAAPPHHGPKSFLNVPYGPTHTLGGLIRCYLALEPPDPPAIPPELLPREFKPEIVAPDLEHIRTPDRGSIQVTWISHSSFLIQVEGLSILTDPVFSRRASPFPFIGPSRLAPPGLDFKDLPRIDGVLLSHNHYDHMDKWTLQRLGDSPRIFVPLGHRRLLAAWGLFRVSELDWWQTSPLGPVLIHAVPARHNSNRSLFDGDRAL
;
A
#
# COMPACT_ATOMS: atom_id res chain seq x y z
N MET A 1 -28.96 -36.02 19.03
CA MET A 1 -27.94 -34.93 19.03
C MET A 1 -27.82 -34.13 17.74
N LEU A 2 -28.18 -34.63 16.53
CA LEU A 2 -28.03 -33.86 15.27
C LEU A 2 -29.16 -32.89 14.89
N LYS A 3 -30.28 -32.82 15.65
CA LYS A 3 -31.38 -31.87 15.35
C LYS A 3 -31.22 -30.50 16.04
N ALA A 4 -30.37 -30.37 17.06
CA ALA A 4 -30.18 -29.11 17.80
C ALA A 4 -29.23 -28.12 17.08
N LEU A 5 -28.29 -28.60 16.26
CA LEU A 5 -27.34 -27.75 15.53
C LEU A 5 -27.92 -27.02 14.31
N ARG A 6 -29.10 -27.43 13.81
CA ARG A 6 -29.78 -26.74 12.70
C ARG A 6 -30.58 -25.51 13.13
N SER A 7 -30.85 -25.36 14.43
CA SER A 7 -31.66 -24.26 14.98
C SER A 7 -30.87 -22.99 15.27
N VAL A 8 -29.55 -23.10 15.48
CA VAL A 8 -28.67 -21.97 15.83
C VAL A 8 -27.95 -21.41 14.60
N ALA A 9 -27.83 -22.20 13.51
CA ALA A 9 -27.18 -21.77 12.27
C ALA A 9 -27.98 -20.72 11.47
N LYS A 10 -29.32 -20.78 11.50
CA LYS A 10 -30.18 -19.84 10.77
C LYS A 10 -30.13 -18.39 11.30
N PRO A 11 -30.17 -18.12 12.62
CA PRO A 11 -30.04 -16.75 13.12
C PRO A 11 -28.62 -16.20 12.96
N LEU A 12 -27.58 -17.05 12.97
CA LEU A 12 -26.18 -16.61 12.77
C LEU A 12 -25.93 -16.18 11.31
N VAL A 13 -26.50 -16.91 10.34
CA VAL A 13 -26.45 -16.56 8.91
C VAL A 13 -27.29 -15.31 8.61
N ALA A 14 -28.44 -15.13 9.28
CA ALA A 14 -29.24 -13.92 9.16
C ALA A 14 -28.56 -12.67 9.76
N LEU A 15 -27.80 -12.83 10.86
CA LEU A 15 -27.02 -11.74 11.46
C LEU A 15 -25.82 -11.35 10.57
N LEU A 16 -25.18 -12.33 9.93
CA LEU A 16 -24.15 -12.10 8.91
C LEU A 16 -24.71 -11.42 7.65
N LEU A 17 -25.93 -11.75 7.21
CA LEU A 17 -26.60 -11.06 6.09
C LEU A 17 -27.06 -9.63 6.45
N ALA A 18 -27.44 -9.37 7.69
CA ALA A 18 -27.83 -8.03 8.13
C ALA A 18 -26.63 -7.06 8.15
N LEU A 19 -25.43 -7.55 8.46
CA LEU A 19 -24.18 -6.80 8.34
C LEU A 19 -23.75 -6.52 6.89
N VAL A 20 -24.30 -7.24 5.91
CA VAL A 20 -24.06 -7.01 4.47
C VAL A 20 -24.93 -5.88 3.91
N LEU A 21 -26.07 -5.56 4.55
CA LEU A 21 -27.06 -4.62 4.01
C LEU A 21 -27.22 -3.31 4.79
N ALA A 22 -26.66 -3.18 5.99
CA ALA A 22 -26.77 -1.96 6.80
C ALA A 22 -25.40 -1.33 7.03
N GLY A 23 -24.96 -0.54 6.04
CA GLY A 23 -23.75 0.28 6.13
C GLY A 23 -24.02 1.70 5.66
N CYS A 24 -25.04 2.37 6.21
CA CYS A 24 -25.07 3.83 6.14
C CYS A 24 -24.00 4.36 7.07
N ALA A 25 -22.79 4.59 6.56
CA ALA A 25 -21.79 5.35 7.29
C ALA A 25 -22.33 6.78 7.45
N THR A 26 -22.68 7.16 8.68
CA THR A 26 -22.87 8.57 9.03
C THR A 26 -21.50 9.22 9.06
N PHE A 27 -21.30 10.22 8.20
CA PHE A 27 -20.09 11.04 8.22
C PHE A 27 -20.20 12.01 9.40
N ASP A 28 -19.37 11.83 10.42
CA ASP A 28 -19.09 12.90 11.38
C ASP A 28 -18.09 13.85 10.71
N PHE A 29 -18.61 14.92 10.12
CA PHE A 29 -17.78 15.97 9.54
C PHE A 29 -16.98 16.67 10.63
N ALA A 30 -15.72 17.01 10.33
CA ALA A 30 -15.09 18.10 11.06
C ALA A 30 -15.93 19.37 10.81
N PRO A 31 -16.25 20.17 11.84
CA PRO A 31 -16.97 21.42 11.66
C PRO A 31 -16.27 22.29 10.61
N GLU A 32 -17.04 23.05 9.83
CA GLU A 32 -16.53 23.94 8.77
C GLU A 32 -15.51 24.98 9.31
N ASP A 33 -15.53 25.24 10.61
CA ASP A 33 -14.60 26.10 11.36
C ASP A 33 -13.37 25.37 11.94
N SER A 34 -13.10 24.14 11.52
CA SER A 34 -11.92 23.37 11.93
C SER A 34 -10.65 23.97 11.31
N ALA A 35 -9.68 24.35 12.16
CA ALA A 35 -8.33 24.72 11.71
C ALA A 35 -7.53 23.55 11.09
N ALA A 36 -8.03 22.31 11.19
CA ALA A 36 -7.39 21.14 10.60
C ALA A 36 -7.67 21.06 9.08
N PRO A 37 -6.72 20.54 8.28
CA PRO A 37 -6.91 20.39 6.83
C PRO A 37 -8.15 19.52 6.49
N PRO A 38 -8.78 19.70 5.30
CA PRO A 38 -10.04 19.05 4.94
C PRO A 38 -10.03 17.52 4.97
N HIS A 39 -8.86 16.89 4.85
CA HIS A 39 -8.69 15.45 4.90
C HIS A 39 -8.55 14.90 6.33
N HIS A 40 -8.59 15.74 7.36
CA HIS A 40 -8.59 15.32 8.77
C HIS A 40 -10.03 15.20 9.27
N GLY A 41 -10.49 13.96 9.44
CA GLY A 41 -11.73 13.67 10.16
C GLY A 41 -11.49 13.51 11.66
N PRO A 42 -12.55 13.40 12.48
CA PRO A 42 -12.43 13.29 13.93
C PRO A 42 -11.67 12.04 14.44
N LYS A 43 -11.69 10.94 13.66
CA LYS A 43 -11.11 9.63 14.03
C LYS A 43 -10.35 8.94 12.90
N SER A 44 -10.36 9.50 11.70
CA SER A 44 -9.78 8.94 10.47
C SER A 44 -9.45 10.06 9.49
N PHE A 45 -8.66 9.74 8.47
CA PHE A 45 -8.44 10.60 7.33
C PHE A 45 -9.54 10.43 6.27
N LEU A 46 -9.69 11.42 5.41
CA LEU A 46 -10.78 11.51 4.44
C LEU A 46 -10.22 11.77 3.03
N ASN A 47 -10.80 11.09 2.03
CA ASN A 47 -10.52 11.34 0.62
C ASN A 47 -11.15 12.66 0.16
N VAL A 48 -10.39 13.48 -0.56
CA VAL A 48 -10.84 14.78 -1.10
C VAL A 48 -10.65 14.81 -2.63
N PRO A 49 -11.69 15.14 -3.44
CA PRO A 49 -13.08 15.33 -3.03
C PRO A 49 -13.69 14.02 -2.53
N TYR A 50 -14.67 14.15 -1.63
CA TYR A 50 -15.32 13.01 -0.99
C TYR A 50 -15.92 12.05 -2.03
N GLY A 51 -15.68 10.77 -1.81
CA GLY A 51 -16.18 9.68 -2.65
C GLY A 51 -16.70 8.52 -1.81
N PRO A 52 -17.34 7.53 -2.43
CA PRO A 52 -17.82 6.35 -1.73
C PRO A 52 -16.64 5.64 -1.04
N THR A 53 -16.80 5.34 0.25
CA THR A 53 -15.82 4.57 1.01
C THR A 53 -16.05 3.07 0.80
N HIS A 54 -14.97 2.30 0.71
CA HIS A 54 -15.06 0.84 0.62
C HIS A 54 -15.57 0.26 1.95
N THR A 55 -16.65 -0.50 1.91
CA THR A 55 -17.19 -1.18 3.09
C THR A 55 -16.50 -2.53 3.31
N LEU A 56 -16.65 -3.12 4.51
CA LEU A 56 -16.24 -4.51 4.76
C LEU A 56 -16.87 -5.48 3.73
N GLY A 57 -18.12 -5.22 3.34
CA GLY A 57 -18.79 -5.94 2.25
C GLY A 57 -18.06 -5.78 0.92
N GLY A 58 -17.64 -4.57 0.56
CA GLY A 58 -16.81 -4.29 -0.61
C GLY A 58 -15.47 -5.03 -0.59
N LEU A 59 -14.78 -5.06 0.55
CA LEU A 59 -13.53 -5.82 0.71
C LEU A 59 -13.71 -7.32 0.52
N ILE A 60 -14.75 -7.92 1.13
CA ILE A 60 -15.08 -9.34 0.95
C ILE A 60 -15.44 -9.62 -0.51
N ARG A 61 -16.24 -8.74 -1.11
CA ARG A 61 -16.70 -8.85 -2.49
C ARG A 61 -15.51 -8.79 -3.45
N CYS A 62 -14.55 -7.90 -3.21
CA CYS A 62 -13.30 -7.80 -3.97
C CYS A 62 -12.43 -9.06 -3.78
N TYR A 63 -12.25 -9.52 -2.54
CA TYR A 63 -11.48 -10.73 -2.23
C TYR A 63 -12.06 -12.00 -2.89
N LEU A 64 -13.38 -12.10 -2.96
CA LEU A 64 -14.08 -13.20 -3.61
C LEU A 64 -14.30 -12.98 -5.12
N ALA A 65 -13.78 -11.88 -5.69
CA ALA A 65 -14.01 -11.47 -7.09
C ALA A 65 -15.51 -11.46 -7.48
N LEU A 66 -16.36 -11.05 -6.53
CA LEU A 66 -17.81 -10.93 -6.69
C LEU A 66 -18.24 -9.53 -7.17
N GLU A 67 -17.30 -8.60 -7.31
CA GLU A 67 -17.56 -7.33 -7.98
C GLU A 67 -17.55 -7.56 -9.49
N PRO A 68 -18.48 -6.93 -10.24
CA PRO A 68 -18.38 -6.97 -11.69
C PRO A 68 -17.01 -6.36 -12.01
N PRO A 69 -16.13 -7.06 -12.73
CA PRO A 69 -14.86 -6.47 -13.10
C PRO A 69 -15.15 -5.19 -13.87
N ASP A 70 -14.37 -4.15 -13.61
CA ASP A 70 -14.38 -2.99 -14.50
C ASP A 70 -14.17 -3.49 -15.94
N PRO A 71 -14.83 -2.86 -16.93
CA PRO A 71 -14.57 -3.20 -18.32
C PRO A 71 -13.06 -3.08 -18.54
N PRO A 72 -12.40 -4.17 -18.97
CA PRO A 72 -10.95 -4.18 -18.99
C PRO A 72 -10.46 -3.11 -19.96
N ALA A 73 -9.43 -2.35 -19.57
CA ALA A 73 -8.86 -1.31 -20.42
C ALA A 73 -8.40 -1.84 -21.78
N ILE A 74 -8.10 -3.15 -21.84
CA ILE A 74 -7.79 -3.90 -23.05
C ILE A 74 -8.81 -5.05 -23.14
N PRO A 75 -9.58 -5.16 -24.24
CA PRO A 75 -10.49 -6.27 -24.48
C PRO A 75 -9.79 -7.63 -24.24
N PRO A 76 -10.44 -8.60 -23.57
CA PRO A 76 -9.82 -9.90 -23.26
C PRO A 76 -9.30 -10.64 -24.49
N GLU A 77 -9.88 -10.40 -25.66
CA GLU A 77 -9.49 -11.00 -26.93
C GLU A 77 -8.13 -10.49 -27.43
N LEU A 78 -7.73 -9.29 -26.99
CA LEU A 78 -6.44 -8.68 -27.31
C LEU A 78 -5.36 -9.02 -26.28
N LEU A 79 -5.74 -9.56 -25.13
CA LEU A 79 -4.79 -10.02 -24.13
C LEU A 79 -4.26 -11.40 -24.55
N PRO A 80 -2.93 -11.60 -24.58
CA PRO A 80 -2.39 -12.94 -24.79
C PRO A 80 -2.88 -13.85 -23.66
N ARG A 81 -3.33 -15.07 -24.02
CA ARG A 81 -3.87 -16.07 -23.07
C ARG A 81 -2.95 -16.36 -21.90
N GLU A 82 -1.64 -16.22 -22.11
CA GLU A 82 -0.63 -16.15 -21.06
C GLU A 82 0.29 -14.95 -21.34
N PHE A 83 0.04 -13.82 -20.68
CA PHE A 83 1.00 -12.72 -20.67
C PHE A 83 2.13 -13.05 -19.69
N LYS A 84 3.33 -13.28 -20.24
CA LYS A 84 4.57 -13.34 -19.45
C LYS A 84 5.38 -12.11 -19.85
N PRO A 85 5.54 -11.11 -18.96
CA PRO A 85 6.39 -9.98 -19.27
C PRO A 85 7.81 -10.49 -19.52
N GLU A 86 8.48 -9.93 -20.52
CA GLU A 86 9.90 -10.20 -20.73
C GLU A 86 10.67 -9.75 -19.48
N ILE A 87 11.51 -10.64 -18.95
CA ILE A 87 12.38 -10.33 -17.82
C ILE A 87 13.73 -9.95 -18.42
N VAL A 88 14.03 -8.66 -18.39
CA VAL A 88 15.33 -8.12 -18.81
C VAL A 88 16.26 -8.11 -17.62
N ALA A 89 17.49 -8.58 -17.81
CA ALA A 89 18.50 -8.52 -16.76
C ALA A 89 18.85 -7.06 -16.44
N PRO A 90 18.90 -6.66 -15.16
CA PRO A 90 19.26 -5.30 -14.79
C PRO A 90 20.74 -5.04 -15.07
N ASP A 91 21.08 -3.82 -15.50
CA ASP A 91 22.46 -3.36 -15.58
C ASP A 91 22.98 -3.06 -14.17
N LEU A 92 23.57 -4.09 -13.53
CA LEU A 92 24.04 -4.01 -12.16
C LEU A 92 25.20 -3.03 -11.98
N GLU A 93 26.03 -2.85 -13.00
CA GLU A 93 27.16 -1.90 -12.91
C GLU A 93 26.61 -0.48 -12.88
N HIS A 94 25.66 -0.16 -13.77
CA HIS A 94 25.00 1.15 -13.76
C HIS A 94 24.27 1.44 -12.43
N ILE A 95 23.57 0.44 -11.89
CA ILE A 95 22.86 0.56 -10.59
C ILE A 95 23.84 0.79 -9.43
N ARG A 96 25.02 0.16 -9.46
CA ARG A 96 26.02 0.28 -8.38
C ARG A 96 26.80 1.59 -8.46
N THR A 97 26.91 2.18 -9.65
CA THR A 97 27.59 3.46 -9.89
C THR A 97 26.64 4.46 -10.55
N PRO A 98 25.63 4.96 -9.82
CA PRO A 98 24.68 5.90 -10.39
C PRO A 98 25.39 7.20 -10.78
N ASP A 99 25.08 7.69 -11.98
CA ASP A 99 25.54 8.98 -12.46
C ASP A 99 24.82 10.09 -11.69
N ARG A 100 25.60 11.00 -11.09
CA ARG A 100 25.05 12.12 -10.32
C ARG A 100 24.38 13.17 -11.22
N GLY A 101 24.74 13.23 -12.50
CA GLY A 101 24.20 14.19 -13.47
C GLY A 101 22.88 13.77 -14.11
N SER A 102 22.36 12.57 -13.82
CA SER A 102 21.14 12.04 -14.41
C SER A 102 20.23 11.37 -13.37
N ILE A 103 18.96 11.20 -13.75
CA ILE A 103 17.99 10.41 -12.98
C ILE A 103 17.89 9.04 -13.63
N GLN A 104 18.02 7.99 -12.82
CA GLN A 104 17.85 6.61 -13.24
C GLN A 104 16.67 5.99 -12.51
N VAL A 105 15.88 5.20 -13.23
CA VAL A 105 14.70 4.53 -12.67
C VAL A 105 14.74 3.07 -13.10
N THR A 106 14.79 2.17 -12.13
CA THR A 106 14.68 0.73 -12.33
C THR A 106 13.35 0.25 -11.77
N TRP A 107 12.50 -0.32 -12.62
CA TRP A 107 11.29 -0.98 -12.18
C TRP A 107 11.61 -2.34 -11.59
N ILE A 108 11.20 -2.59 -10.34
CA ILE A 108 11.42 -3.86 -9.66
C ILE A 108 10.17 -4.73 -9.79
N SER A 109 9.02 -4.20 -9.41
CA SER A 109 7.73 -4.89 -9.54
C SER A 109 6.59 -4.02 -9.03
N HIS A 110 5.37 -4.18 -9.55
CA HIS A 110 4.19 -3.44 -9.06
C HIS A 110 4.49 -1.93 -8.95
N SER A 111 4.30 -1.33 -7.78
CA SER A 111 4.66 0.05 -7.43
C SER A 111 6.10 0.22 -6.88
N SER A 112 6.91 -0.84 -6.88
CA SER A 112 8.30 -0.81 -6.43
C SER A 112 9.26 -0.36 -7.53
N PHE A 113 9.85 0.81 -7.32
CA PHE A 113 10.90 1.37 -8.18
C PHE A 113 12.14 1.67 -7.34
N LEU A 114 13.31 1.46 -7.92
CA LEU A 114 14.57 2.05 -7.46
C LEU A 114 14.81 3.31 -8.28
N ILE A 115 14.84 4.46 -7.60
CA ILE A 115 15.10 5.77 -8.19
C ILE A 115 16.46 6.23 -7.70
N GLN A 116 17.37 6.53 -8.62
CA GLN A 116 18.69 7.07 -8.31
C GLN A 116 18.81 8.48 -8.86
N VAL A 117 19.10 9.43 -7.98
CA VAL A 117 19.11 10.87 -8.28
C VAL A 117 20.07 11.57 -7.32
N GLU A 118 20.89 12.49 -7.84
CA GLU A 118 21.90 13.22 -7.03
C GLU A 118 22.84 12.29 -6.23
N GLY A 119 23.05 11.07 -6.72
CA GLY A 119 23.83 10.02 -6.06
C GLY A 119 23.15 9.34 -4.87
N LEU A 120 21.86 9.59 -4.63
CA LEU A 120 21.04 8.87 -3.65
C LEU A 120 20.36 7.67 -4.31
N SER A 121 20.10 6.62 -3.53
CA SER A 121 19.23 5.50 -3.94
C SER A 121 17.95 5.48 -3.11
N ILE A 122 16.80 5.62 -3.76
CA ILE A 122 15.47 5.73 -3.14
C ILE A 122 14.59 4.59 -3.64
N LEU A 123 13.95 3.86 -2.72
CA LEU A 123 12.94 2.85 -3.06
C LEU A 123 11.53 3.40 -2.87
N THR A 124 10.62 3.15 -3.81
CA THR A 124 9.18 3.35 -3.60
C THR A 124 8.53 2.03 -3.23
N ASP A 125 7.56 2.03 -2.31
CA ASP A 125 6.66 0.91 -1.99
C ASP A 125 7.29 -0.49 -2.15
N PRO A 126 8.40 -0.80 -1.44
CA PRO A 126 9.24 -1.92 -1.82
C PRO A 126 8.61 -3.25 -1.36
N VAL A 127 8.30 -4.14 -2.33
CA VAL A 127 7.72 -5.46 -2.07
C VAL A 127 8.54 -6.57 -2.71
N PHE A 128 9.27 -7.31 -1.87
CA PHE A 128 10.03 -8.49 -2.28
C PHE A 128 9.39 -9.80 -1.82
N SER A 129 8.42 -9.75 -0.91
CA SER A 129 7.64 -10.92 -0.52
C SER A 129 6.93 -11.57 -1.71
N ARG A 130 6.76 -12.89 -1.64
CA ARG A 130 6.03 -13.65 -2.67
C ARG A 130 4.55 -13.28 -2.73
N ARG A 131 3.97 -12.91 -1.58
CA ARG A 131 2.54 -12.58 -1.45
C ARG A 131 2.35 -11.23 -0.78
N ALA A 132 1.38 -10.46 -1.27
CA ALA A 132 0.88 -9.26 -0.62
C ALA A 132 -0.20 -9.65 0.40
N SER A 133 0.22 -10.09 1.58
CA SER A 133 -0.68 -10.64 2.59
C SER A 133 -0.08 -10.59 4.00
N PRO A 134 -0.90 -10.53 5.06
CA PRO A 134 -0.42 -10.76 6.42
C PRO A 134 0.08 -12.19 6.65
N PHE A 135 -0.29 -13.13 5.79
CA PHE A 135 0.01 -14.55 5.93
C PHE A 135 0.80 -15.07 4.71
N PRO A 136 1.81 -15.93 4.91
CA PRO A 136 2.66 -16.39 3.82
C PRO A 136 1.98 -17.39 2.87
N PHE A 137 0.85 -17.98 3.27
CA PHE A 137 0.18 -19.07 2.55
C PHE A 137 -1.11 -18.66 1.81
N ILE A 138 -1.69 -17.50 2.12
CA ILE A 138 -2.97 -17.03 1.57
C ILE A 138 -2.84 -15.59 1.08
N GLY A 139 -3.72 -15.17 0.16
CA GLY A 139 -3.71 -13.84 -0.44
C GLY A 139 -2.97 -13.77 -1.77
N PRO A 140 -2.99 -12.61 -2.45
CA PRO A 140 -2.43 -12.45 -3.80
C PRO A 140 -0.95 -12.83 -3.85
N SER A 141 -0.59 -13.72 -4.79
CA SER A 141 0.81 -14.03 -5.11
C SER A 141 1.25 -13.17 -6.28
N ARG A 142 2.50 -12.72 -6.26
CA ARG A 142 3.10 -12.06 -7.43
C ARG A 142 3.10 -13.00 -8.64
N LEU A 143 2.94 -12.42 -9.83
CA LEU A 143 2.92 -13.13 -11.11
C LEU A 143 4.30 -13.31 -11.74
N ALA A 144 5.23 -12.40 -11.44
CA ALA A 144 6.61 -12.41 -11.92
C ALA A 144 7.58 -12.23 -10.73
N PRO A 145 8.80 -12.78 -10.81
CA PRO A 145 9.87 -12.44 -9.87
C PRO A 145 10.17 -10.92 -9.92
N PRO A 146 10.80 -10.35 -8.88
CA PRO A 146 11.22 -8.96 -8.94
C PRO A 146 12.32 -8.81 -10.00
N GLY A 147 12.28 -7.71 -10.78
CA GLY A 147 13.24 -7.41 -11.84
C GLY A 147 14.66 -7.08 -11.33
N LEU A 148 14.79 -6.84 -10.02
CA LEU A 148 16.05 -6.71 -9.32
C LEU A 148 15.99 -7.57 -8.05
N ASP A 149 16.99 -8.41 -7.84
CA ASP A 149 17.10 -9.24 -6.65
C ASP A 149 17.43 -8.37 -5.42
N PHE A 150 16.86 -8.70 -4.25
CA PHE A 150 17.09 -7.90 -3.02
C PHE A 150 18.58 -7.78 -2.67
N LYS A 151 19.36 -8.85 -2.90
CA LYS A 151 20.81 -8.89 -2.63
C LYS A 151 21.62 -7.96 -3.54
N ASP A 152 21.06 -7.59 -4.69
CA ASP A 152 21.70 -6.76 -5.70
C ASP A 152 21.30 -5.28 -5.57
N LEU A 153 20.45 -4.96 -4.58
CA LEU A 153 20.16 -3.57 -4.23
C LEU A 153 21.43 -2.84 -3.78
N PRO A 154 21.66 -1.60 -4.26
CA PRO A 154 22.68 -0.75 -3.69
C PRO A 154 22.30 -0.34 -2.26
N ARG A 155 23.18 0.39 -1.58
CA ARG A 155 22.83 1.01 -0.30
C ARG A 155 21.64 1.96 -0.52
N ILE A 156 20.54 1.72 0.19
CA ILE A 156 19.34 2.56 0.10
C ILE A 156 19.42 3.69 1.12
N ASP A 157 19.20 4.92 0.64
CA ASP A 157 19.21 6.15 1.43
C ASP A 157 17.80 6.52 1.93
N GLY A 158 16.79 6.29 1.08
CA GLY A 158 15.40 6.64 1.36
C GLY A 158 14.43 5.54 0.94
N VAL A 159 13.34 5.39 1.70
CA VAL A 159 12.18 4.60 1.29
C VAL A 159 10.96 5.51 1.31
N LEU A 160 10.21 5.55 0.23
CA LEU A 160 8.95 6.27 0.10
C LEU A 160 7.81 5.25 0.14
N LEU A 161 6.97 5.33 1.18
CA LEU A 161 5.77 4.53 1.28
C LEU A 161 4.57 5.42 0.96
N SER A 162 3.73 5.02 0.02
CA SER A 162 2.54 5.78 -0.39
C SER A 162 1.38 5.63 0.58
N HIS A 163 1.16 4.42 1.09
CA HIS A 163 0.13 4.05 2.07
C HIS A 163 0.45 2.66 2.65
N ASN A 164 -0.42 2.10 3.48
CA ASN A 164 -0.10 0.88 4.24
C ASN A 164 -0.65 -0.44 3.68
N HIS A 165 -1.16 -0.54 2.46
CA HIS A 165 -1.62 -1.83 1.93
C HIS A 165 -0.48 -2.86 1.82
N TYR A 166 -0.83 -4.15 1.78
CA TYR A 166 0.16 -5.23 1.82
C TYR A 166 1.04 -5.34 0.56
N ASP A 167 0.57 -4.81 -0.56
CA ASP A 167 1.28 -4.71 -1.84
C ASP A 167 2.07 -3.41 -2.01
N HIS A 168 2.07 -2.53 -1.00
CA HIS A 168 2.87 -1.30 -0.97
C HIS A 168 3.81 -1.23 0.26
N MET A 169 3.37 -1.74 1.41
CA MET A 169 4.11 -1.75 2.66
C MET A 169 4.38 -3.18 3.13
N ASP A 170 5.43 -3.78 2.56
CA ASP A 170 5.87 -5.13 2.91
C ASP A 170 6.77 -5.13 4.15
N LYS A 171 6.23 -5.64 5.26
CA LYS A 171 6.94 -5.77 6.54
C LYS A 171 8.27 -6.50 6.39
N TRP A 172 8.30 -7.62 5.65
CA TRP A 172 9.52 -8.43 5.54
C TRP A 172 10.64 -7.66 4.84
N THR A 173 10.29 -6.98 3.75
CA THR A 173 11.22 -6.12 3.00
C THR A 173 11.75 -4.99 3.88
N LEU A 174 10.88 -4.25 4.56
CA LEU A 174 11.27 -3.13 5.40
C LEU A 174 12.15 -3.56 6.58
N GLN A 175 11.82 -4.67 7.25
CA GLN A 175 12.66 -5.23 8.32
C GLN A 175 14.03 -5.69 7.80
N ARG A 176 14.10 -6.21 6.56
CA ARG A 176 15.35 -6.63 5.94
C ARG A 176 16.24 -5.45 5.53
N LEU A 177 15.65 -4.31 5.14
CA LEU A 177 16.37 -3.06 4.93
C LEU A 177 16.89 -2.46 6.26
N GLY A 178 16.17 -2.71 7.35
CA GLY A 178 16.50 -2.20 8.68
C GLY A 178 16.42 -0.67 8.75
N ASP A 179 17.14 -0.08 9.71
CA ASP A 179 17.20 1.38 9.92
C ASP A 179 18.29 2.08 9.08
N SER A 180 18.83 1.43 8.03
CA SER A 180 19.79 2.07 7.12
C SER A 180 19.16 3.27 6.38
N PRO A 181 18.06 3.11 5.63
CA PRO A 181 17.40 4.23 4.97
C PRO A 181 16.57 5.07 5.95
N ARG A 182 16.28 6.32 5.57
CA ARG A 182 15.17 7.08 6.16
C ARG A 182 13.87 6.69 5.46
N ILE A 183 12.85 6.33 6.22
CA ILE A 183 11.53 5.95 5.70
C ILE A 183 10.62 7.18 5.75
N PHE A 184 10.06 7.56 4.62
CA PHE A 184 9.06 8.61 4.49
C PHE A 184 7.69 7.96 4.30
N VAL A 185 6.72 8.38 5.11
CA VAL A 185 5.37 7.83 5.16
C VAL A 185 4.35 8.96 5.31
N PRO A 186 3.09 8.74 4.89
CA PRO A 186 1.99 9.60 5.29
C PRO A 186 1.78 9.56 6.82
N LEU A 187 1.02 10.52 7.37
CA LEU A 187 0.67 10.53 8.79
C LEU A 187 0.01 9.22 9.26
N GLY A 188 0.31 8.80 10.49
CA GLY A 188 -0.36 7.68 11.17
C GLY A 188 0.39 6.34 11.12
N HIS A 189 1.55 6.29 10.46
CA HIS A 189 2.32 5.06 10.26
C HIS A 189 3.48 4.85 11.23
N ARG A 190 3.93 5.87 11.96
CA ARG A 190 5.10 5.78 12.85
C ARG A 190 4.92 4.70 13.92
N ARG A 191 3.72 4.59 14.51
CA ARG A 191 3.45 3.56 15.53
C ARG A 191 3.60 2.15 14.97
N LEU A 192 3.12 1.93 13.73
CA LEU A 192 3.21 0.63 13.06
C LEU A 192 4.67 0.27 12.75
N LEU A 193 5.42 1.22 12.16
CA LEU A 193 6.83 1.03 11.83
C LEU A 193 7.71 0.82 13.08
N ALA A 194 7.45 1.58 14.16
CA ALA A 194 8.11 1.39 15.45
C ALA A 194 7.86 -0.01 16.02
N ALA A 195 6.65 -0.55 15.86
CA ALA A 195 6.33 -1.93 16.26
C ALA A 195 7.07 -2.99 15.42
N TRP A 196 7.63 -2.63 14.27
CA TRP A 196 8.50 -3.48 13.45
C TRP A 196 9.99 -3.26 13.73
N GLY A 197 10.33 -2.37 14.66
CA GLY A 197 11.71 -2.01 15.01
C GLY A 197 12.35 -0.99 14.07
N LEU A 198 11.54 -0.21 13.34
CA LEU A 198 12.01 0.80 12.39
C LEU A 198 11.72 2.20 12.96
N PHE A 199 12.77 2.97 13.23
CA PHE A 199 12.68 4.23 13.97
C PHE A 199 13.11 5.45 13.15
N ARG A 200 13.86 5.28 12.06
CA ARG A 200 14.26 6.39 11.17
C ARG A 200 13.12 6.78 10.23
N VAL A 201 12.04 7.32 10.80
CA VAL A 201 10.77 7.59 10.10
C VAL A 201 10.42 9.08 10.08
N SER A 202 10.19 9.62 8.88
CA SER A 202 9.57 10.92 8.64
C SER A 202 8.09 10.73 8.27
N GLU A 203 7.18 11.11 9.17
CA GLU A 203 5.75 11.22 8.86
C GLU A 203 5.46 12.59 8.28
N LEU A 204 4.74 12.60 7.15
CA LEU A 204 4.38 13.82 6.43
C LEU A 204 2.88 13.86 6.21
N ASP A 205 2.30 15.03 6.47
CA ASP A 205 0.97 15.37 6.01
C ASP A 205 1.00 15.83 4.55
N TRP A 206 -0.15 15.89 3.89
CA TRP A 206 -0.25 16.46 2.55
C TRP A 206 0.33 17.87 2.50
N TRP A 207 1.09 18.11 1.44
CA TRP A 207 1.85 19.34 1.16
C TRP A 207 3.02 19.62 2.09
N GLN A 208 3.29 18.75 3.08
CA GLN A 208 4.51 18.82 3.85
C GLN A 208 5.70 18.30 3.06
N THR A 209 6.87 18.79 3.43
CA THR A 209 8.13 18.49 2.76
C THR A 209 9.18 18.07 3.78
N SER A 210 10.06 17.15 3.41
CA SER A 210 11.18 16.72 4.25
C SER A 210 12.44 16.50 3.41
N PRO A 211 13.62 16.97 3.85
CA PRO A 211 14.85 16.78 3.10
C PRO A 211 15.40 15.36 3.23
N LEU A 212 16.00 14.89 2.14
CA LEU A 212 16.87 13.72 2.07
C LEU A 212 18.17 14.13 1.36
N GLY A 213 19.16 14.59 2.12
CA GLY A 213 20.39 15.12 1.52
C GLY A 213 20.11 16.28 0.55
N PRO A 214 20.55 16.22 -0.73
CA PRO A 214 20.32 17.27 -1.71
C PRO A 214 18.89 17.33 -2.29
N VAL A 215 18.02 16.34 -2.01
CA VAL A 215 16.65 16.32 -2.57
C VAL A 215 15.59 16.63 -1.51
N LEU A 216 14.44 17.12 -1.96
CA LEU A 216 13.26 17.36 -1.14
C LEU A 216 12.17 16.32 -1.47
N ILE A 217 11.64 15.69 -0.43
CA ILE A 217 10.50 14.77 -0.53
C ILE A 217 9.24 15.56 -0.21
N HIS A 218 8.32 15.65 -1.17
CA HIS A 218 7.03 16.31 -1.02
C HIS A 218 5.93 15.25 -0.89
N ALA A 219 5.15 15.31 0.20
CA ALA A 219 3.93 14.52 0.31
C ALA A 219 2.80 15.24 -0.43
N VAL A 220 2.17 14.56 -1.40
CA VAL A 220 1.06 15.11 -2.19
C VAL A 220 -0.20 14.28 -1.96
N PRO A 221 -1.41 14.86 -2.11
CA PRO A 221 -2.64 14.12 -1.94
C PRO A 221 -2.79 12.99 -2.96
N ALA A 222 -3.35 11.88 -2.50
CA ALA A 222 -3.84 10.80 -3.33
C ALA A 222 -5.26 10.44 -2.88
N ARG A 223 -6.08 9.95 -3.82
CA ARG A 223 -7.41 9.45 -3.50
C ARG A 223 -7.36 7.92 -3.38
N HIS A 224 -7.14 7.44 -2.16
CA HIS A 224 -7.07 6.02 -1.85
C HIS A 224 -7.41 5.76 -0.38
N ASN A 225 -7.57 4.50 -0.01
CA ASN A 225 -7.80 4.12 1.38
C ASN A 225 -6.52 3.54 1.99
N SER A 226 -6.39 3.60 3.31
CA SER A 226 -5.24 3.08 4.04
C SER A 226 -5.73 2.15 5.14
N ASN A 227 -5.47 0.85 5.01
CA ASN A 227 -5.88 -0.17 5.97
C ASN A 227 -5.04 -1.45 5.87
N ARG A 228 -4.75 -2.09 7.01
CA ARG A 228 -4.13 -3.43 7.08
C ARG A 228 -4.99 -4.47 7.76
N SER A 229 -6.02 -4.06 8.46
CA SER A 229 -6.91 -4.92 9.24
C SER A 229 -8.37 -4.52 9.03
N LEU A 230 -9.27 -5.22 9.70
CA LEU A 230 -10.71 -4.94 9.64
C LEU A 230 -11.10 -3.67 10.42
N PHE A 231 -10.20 -3.13 11.26
CA PHE A 231 -10.54 -2.11 12.26
C PHE A 231 -9.65 -0.86 12.23
N ASP A 232 -8.77 -0.73 11.24
CA ASP A 232 -7.83 0.40 11.09
C ASP A 232 -8.06 1.21 9.81
N GLY A 233 -9.21 1.04 9.16
CA GLY A 233 -9.62 1.82 7.99
C GLY A 233 -9.39 3.31 8.16
N ASP A 234 -8.55 3.87 7.29
CA ASP A 234 -8.19 5.28 7.16
C ASP A 234 -7.70 5.91 8.49
N ARG A 235 -7.14 5.11 9.40
CA ARG A 235 -6.46 5.63 10.61
C ARG A 235 -5.07 6.19 10.33
N ALA A 236 -4.58 5.98 9.11
CA ALA A 236 -3.37 6.56 8.56
C ALA A 236 -3.69 7.09 7.15
N LEU A 237 -2.88 8.02 6.65
CA LEU A 237 -3.05 8.57 5.30
C LEU A 237 -2.67 7.58 4.19
#